data_AF-A0AAN6ZTI5-F1
#
_entry.id   AF-A0AAN6ZTI5-F1
#
_cell.length_a   1.000
_cell.length_b   1.000
_cell.length_c   1.000
_cell.angle_alpha   90.00
_cell.angle_beta   90.00
_cell.angle_gamma   90.00
#
_symmetry.space_group_name_H-M   'P 1'
#
loop_
_entity.id
_entity.type
_entity.pdbx_description
1 polymer ?
#
loop_
_entity_poly.entity_id
_entity_poly.type
_entity_poly.pdbx_seq_one_letter_code
_entity_poly.pdbx_strand_id
1 'polypeptide(L)'
;YSCSGLDNSNPNRYISVSDVKQQLRNVRRQTRTVESRNGRVYPHLFDNREKLGLTATEPRLEFPVLKSSSFGPGEDQGPVRVIYSKDQSCLGQNESCDVVYHDPRKERRRHSQWGLGMGRVVRGFTMAVLRHRRPGFYIVTQSSHPRV
;
A
#
# COMPACT_ATOMS: atom_id res chain seq x y z
N TYR A 1 -5.64 9.34 4.01
CA TYR A 1 -5.70 8.48 2.81
C TYR A 1 -7.05 7.78 2.74
N SER A 2 -7.66 7.68 1.55
CA SER A 2 -8.95 7.01 1.34
C SER A 2 -8.84 5.95 0.24
N CYS A 3 -8.99 4.68 0.62
CA CYS A 3 -8.91 3.53 -0.27
C CYS A 3 -10.30 3.23 -0.86
N SER A 4 -10.74 4.02 -1.83
CA SER A 4 -12.12 4.02 -2.36
C SER A 4 -12.59 2.68 -2.97
N GLY A 5 -11.65 1.81 -3.38
CA GLY A 5 -11.93 0.45 -3.83
C GLY A 5 -12.34 -0.52 -2.71
N LEU A 6 -12.05 -0.20 -1.45
CA LEU A 6 -12.41 -1.03 -0.30
C LEU A 6 -13.88 -0.84 0.12
N ASP A 7 -14.45 -1.88 0.70
CA ASP A 7 -15.79 -1.84 1.28
C ASP A 7 -15.92 -0.76 2.38
N ASN A 8 -17.10 -0.16 2.54
CA ASN A 8 -17.37 0.86 3.57
C ASN A 8 -17.06 0.34 4.99
N SER A 9 -17.28 -0.95 5.24
CA SER A 9 -17.03 -1.61 6.52
C SER A 9 -15.54 -1.92 6.77
N ASN A 10 -14.68 -1.82 5.75
CA ASN A 10 -13.28 -2.17 5.91
C ASN A 10 -12.58 -1.14 6.82
N PRO A 11 -11.97 -1.56 7.95
CA PRO A 11 -11.34 -0.64 8.88
C PRO A 11 -10.19 0.15 8.24
N ASN A 12 -9.52 -0.41 7.23
CA ASN A 12 -8.41 0.20 6.52
C ASN A 12 -8.84 1.07 5.32
N ARG A 13 -10.15 1.29 5.11
CA ARG A 13 -10.66 2.18 4.06
C ARG A 13 -10.19 3.62 4.24
N TYR A 14 -10.10 4.08 5.49
CA TYR A 14 -9.65 5.42 5.84
C TYR A 14 -8.48 5.30 6.80
N ILE A 15 -7.29 5.71 6.34
CA ILE A 15 -6.07 5.71 7.14
C ILE A 15 -5.59 7.14 7.30
N SER A 16 -5.32 7.54 8.54
CA SER A 16 -4.85 8.89 8.82
C SER A 16 -3.40 9.08 8.38
N VAL A 17 -3.01 10.32 8.08
CA VAL A 17 -1.61 10.63 7.75
C VAL A 17 -0.71 10.39 8.97
N SER A 18 -1.23 10.63 10.18
CA SER A 18 -0.52 10.35 11.43
C SER A 18 -0.20 8.87 11.60
N ASP A 19 -1.15 7.97 11.31
CA ASP A 19 -0.92 6.52 11.44
C ASP A 19 0.20 6.06 10.51
N VAL A 20 0.16 6.51 9.25
CA VAL A 20 1.21 6.18 8.26
C VAL A 20 2.57 6.69 8.72
N LYS A 21 2.66 7.95 9.16
CA LYS A 21 3.93 8.53 9.62
C LYS A 21 4.47 7.82 10.87
N GLN A 22 3.60 7.49 11.82
CA GLN A 22 4.00 6.80 13.04
C GLN A 22 4.53 5.39 12.73
N GLN A 23 3.80 4.61 11.93
CA GLN A 23 4.22 3.27 11.55
C GLN A 23 5.48 3.29 10.70
N LEU A 24 5.59 4.21 9.73
CA LEU A 24 6.81 4.36 8.93
C LEU A 24 8.04 4.67 9.80
N ARG A 25 7.91 5.56 10.79
CA ARG A 25 8.99 5.85 11.75
C ARG A 25 9.37 4.62 12.56
N ASN A 26 8.40 3.82 13.00
CA ASN A 26 8.66 2.60 13.75
C ASN A 26 9.42 1.58 12.91
N VAL A 27 8.99 1.36 11.67
CA VAL A 27 9.64 0.43 10.73
C VAL A 27 11.07 0.84 10.42
N ARG A 28 11.33 2.13 10.19
CA ARG A 28 12.69 2.63 9.93
C ARG A 28 13.63 2.49 11.12
N ARG A 29 13.09 2.48 12.35
CA ARG A 29 13.87 2.24 13.58
C ARG A 29 14.12 0.75 13.84
N GLN A 30 13.28 -0.12 13.28
CA GLN A 30 13.42 -1.56 13.44
C GLN A 30 14.47 -2.10 12.46
N THR A 31 15.46 -2.82 12.97
CA THR A 31 16.43 -3.57 12.17
C THR A 31 15.94 -4.97 11.78
N ARG A 32 14.80 -5.39 12.32
CA ARG A 32 14.26 -6.74 12.14
C ARG A 32 13.10 -6.72 11.14
N THR A 33 13.02 -7.80 10.37
CA THR A 33 11.86 -8.05 9.53
C THR A 33 10.72 -8.70 10.33
N VAL A 34 9.50 -8.54 9.84
CA VAL A 34 8.26 -9.07 10.42
C VAL A 34 7.60 -9.98 9.39
N GLU A 35 7.33 -11.23 9.77
CA GLU A 35 6.62 -12.19 8.94
C GLU A 35 5.10 -12.10 9.15
N SER A 36 4.37 -11.95 8.06
CA SER A 36 2.90 -11.95 8.05
C SER A 36 2.32 -13.37 8.13
N ARG A 37 1.02 -13.45 8.38
CA ARG A 37 0.26 -14.73 8.41
C ARG A 37 0.45 -15.61 7.17
N ASN A 38 0.72 -15.01 6.00
CA ASN A 38 0.91 -15.75 4.75
C ASN A 38 2.38 -16.00 4.38
N GLY A 39 3.31 -15.81 5.33
CA GLY A 39 4.74 -16.05 5.13
C GLY A 39 5.48 -14.93 4.40
N ARG A 40 4.81 -13.82 4.04
CA ARG A 40 5.51 -12.65 3.49
C ARG A 40 6.25 -11.92 4.60
N VAL A 41 7.51 -11.61 4.33
CA VAL A 41 8.41 -10.90 5.24
C VAL A 41 8.44 -9.43 4.87
N TYR A 42 8.33 -8.54 5.86
CA TYR A 42 8.32 -7.09 5.67
C TYR A 42 9.36 -6.37 6.55
N PRO A 43 9.86 -5.20 6.16
CA PRO A 43 9.69 -4.61 4.82
C PRO A 43 10.44 -5.42 3.76
N HIS A 44 9.97 -5.37 2.51
CA HIS A 44 10.66 -5.99 1.37
C HIS A 44 10.65 -5.08 0.13
N LEU A 45 11.46 -5.43 -0.87
CA LEU A 45 11.61 -4.62 -2.09
C LEU A 45 10.31 -4.46 -2.87
N PHE A 46 10.04 -3.24 -3.31
CA PHE A 46 8.87 -2.91 -4.11
C PHE A 46 9.26 -2.64 -5.56
N ASP A 47 9.03 -3.62 -6.43
CA ASP A 47 9.42 -3.56 -7.86
C ASP A 47 8.59 -2.56 -8.70
N ASN A 48 7.45 -2.08 -8.18
CA ASN A 48 6.51 -1.23 -8.90
C ASN A 48 6.12 -1.75 -10.31
N ARG A 49 5.74 -3.04 -10.41
CA ARG A 49 5.39 -3.69 -11.69
C ARG A 49 4.19 -3.03 -12.38
N GLU A 50 3.33 -2.41 -11.59
CA GLU A 50 2.17 -1.63 -12.03
C GLU A 50 2.55 -0.25 -12.58
N LYS A 51 3.84 0.13 -12.58
CA LYS A 51 4.37 1.42 -13.06
C LYS A 51 3.64 2.61 -12.46
N LEU A 52 3.37 2.53 -11.16
CA LEU A 52 2.75 3.61 -10.40
C LEU A 52 3.66 4.84 -10.42
N GLY A 53 3.07 6.03 -10.58
CA GLY A 53 3.79 7.30 -10.46
C GLY A 53 4.13 7.56 -9.00
N LEU A 54 5.18 6.93 -8.47
CA LEU A 54 5.63 7.07 -7.09
C LEU A 54 6.63 8.21 -6.94
N THR A 55 6.57 8.87 -5.80
CA THR A 55 7.52 9.92 -5.40
C THR A 55 8.73 9.35 -4.67
N ALA A 56 8.59 8.20 -4.01
CA ALA A 56 9.70 7.47 -3.44
C ALA A 56 10.72 7.07 -4.53
N THR A 57 12.00 7.29 -4.25
CA THR A 57 13.12 6.93 -5.11
C THR A 57 13.48 5.45 -5.00
N GLU A 58 14.08 4.89 -6.05
CA GLU A 58 14.61 3.54 -6.03
C GLU A 58 15.94 3.45 -5.27
N PRO A 59 16.25 2.33 -4.58
CA PRO A 59 15.40 1.15 -4.40
C PRO A 59 14.27 1.40 -3.38
N ARG A 60 13.06 0.93 -3.69
CA ARG A 60 11.87 1.10 -2.86
C ARG A 60 11.60 -0.09 -1.94
N LEU A 61 11.05 0.19 -0.77
CA LEU A 61 10.53 -0.82 0.17
C LEU A 61 9.04 -0.64 0.38
N GLU A 62 8.31 -1.75 0.52
CA GLU A 62 6.92 -1.76 0.98
C GLU A 62 6.79 -2.28 2.42
N PHE A 63 5.86 -1.70 3.17
CA PHE A 63 5.47 -2.17 4.49
C PHE A 63 3.95 -2.05 4.73
N PRO A 64 3.29 -2.99 5.43
CA PRO A 64 1.86 -2.93 5.73
C PRO A 64 1.49 -1.76 6.63
N VAL A 65 0.37 -1.09 6.34
CA VAL A 65 -0.20 -0.08 7.25
C VAL A 65 -1.58 -0.50 7.68
N LEU A 66 -1.78 -0.56 8.99
CA LEU A 66 -3.07 -0.89 9.60
C LEU A 66 -3.65 0.36 10.29
N LYS A 67 -4.98 0.51 10.28
CA LYS A 67 -5.62 1.59 11.03
C LYS A 67 -5.46 1.33 12.53
N SER A 68 -4.98 2.33 13.27
CA SER A 68 -4.89 2.33 14.74
C SER A 68 -4.00 1.26 15.38
N SER A 69 -3.33 0.39 14.61
CA SER A 69 -2.36 -0.58 15.10
C SER A 69 -1.09 -0.61 14.24
N SER A 70 0.01 -1.12 14.81
CA SER A 70 1.21 -1.43 14.03
C SER A 70 1.16 -2.89 13.61
N PHE A 71 1.57 -3.18 12.38
CA PHE A 71 1.65 -4.54 11.87
C PHE A 71 2.69 -5.37 12.64
N GLY A 72 2.27 -6.52 13.17
CA GLY A 72 3.07 -7.45 13.97
C GLY A 72 3.24 -8.84 13.35
N PRO A 73 4.07 -9.70 13.98
CA PRO A 73 4.33 -11.05 13.49
C PRO A 73 3.07 -11.92 13.53
N GLY A 74 2.81 -12.65 12.44
CA GLY A 74 1.64 -13.53 12.31
C GLY A 74 0.31 -12.80 12.05
N GLU A 75 0.33 -11.46 11.93
CA GLU A 75 -0.85 -10.67 11.63
C GLU A 75 -1.20 -10.70 10.14
N ASP A 76 -2.45 -10.33 9.84
CA ASP A 76 -2.87 -10.04 8.48
C ASP A 76 -2.33 -8.65 8.10
N GLN A 77 -1.56 -8.60 7.01
CA GLN A 77 -0.99 -7.37 6.47
C GLN A 77 -2.04 -6.38 5.95
N GLY A 78 -3.30 -6.79 5.80
CA GLY A 78 -4.35 -5.95 5.24
C GLY A 78 -4.04 -5.48 3.80
N PRO A 79 -4.86 -4.56 3.27
CA PRO A 79 -4.76 -4.16 1.86
C PRO A 79 -3.81 -2.98 1.61
N VAL A 80 -3.40 -2.22 2.63
CA VAL A 80 -2.67 -0.95 2.45
C VAL A 80 -1.18 -1.12 2.73
N ARG A 81 -0.35 -0.50 1.88
CA ARG A 81 1.11 -0.45 2.02
C ARG A 81 1.59 1.00 2.01
N VAL A 82 2.62 1.27 2.78
CA VAL A 82 3.47 2.45 2.58
C VAL A 82 4.66 2.04 1.73
N ILE A 83 4.98 2.84 0.72
CA ILE A 83 6.15 2.71 -0.12
C ILE A 83 7.12 3.83 0.24
N TYR A 84 8.37 3.49 0.52
CA TYR A 84 9.40 4.44 0.91
C TYR A 84 10.76 4.06 0.34
N SER A 85 11.62 5.05 0.14
CA SER A 85 13.00 4.82 -0.30
C SER A 85 13.77 4.02 0.74
N LYS A 86 14.51 3.00 0.30
CA LYS A 86 15.39 2.18 1.16
C LYS A 86 16.52 3.01 1.74
N ASP A 87 17.04 3.96 0.97
CA ASP A 87 18.12 4.82 1.43
C ASP A 87 17.62 5.72 2.56
N GLN A 88 18.24 5.56 3.73
CA GLN A 88 17.94 6.31 4.94
C GLN A 88 18.63 7.69 4.96
N SER A 89 19.49 8.00 3.97
CA SER A 89 20.17 9.29 3.86
C SER A 89 19.21 10.48 3.74
N CYS A 90 17.95 10.23 3.37
CA CYS A 90 16.87 11.22 3.29
C CYS A 90 15.98 11.29 4.55
N LEU A 91 16.50 10.89 5.73
CA LEU A 91 15.91 11.12 7.07
C LEU A 91 15.82 12.62 7.47
N GLY A 92 15.62 13.52 6.51
CA GLY A 92 15.28 14.93 6.71
C GLY A 92 13.77 15.15 6.60
N GLN A 93 13.30 16.34 6.98
CA GLN A 93 11.88 16.72 7.09
C GLN A 93 11.03 16.55 5.81
N ASN A 94 11.63 16.25 4.66
CA ASN A 94 10.98 15.98 3.37
C ASN A 94 11.01 14.48 3.00
N GLU A 95 10.59 13.61 3.92
CA GLU A 95 10.52 12.17 3.67
C GLU A 95 9.48 11.84 2.58
N SER A 96 9.94 11.48 1.38
CA SER A 96 9.07 11.00 0.30
C SER A 96 8.60 9.58 0.62
N CYS A 97 7.33 9.45 1.00
CA CYS A 97 6.63 8.17 1.05
C CYS A 97 5.32 8.27 0.28
N ASP A 98 4.94 7.16 -0.35
CA ASP A 98 3.67 7.01 -1.04
C ASP A 98 2.82 5.98 -0.29
N VAL A 99 1.50 6.13 -0.35
CA VAL A 99 0.58 5.12 0.20
C VAL A 99 -0.16 4.47 -0.96
N VAL A 100 -0.11 3.15 -1.00
CA VAL A 100 -0.80 2.34 -2.01
C VAL A 100 -1.70 1.32 -1.34
N TYR A 101 -2.71 0.83 -2.06
CA TYR A 101 -3.52 -0.27 -1.57
C TYR A 101 -3.91 -1.23 -2.68
N HIS A 102 -4.13 -2.50 -2.31
CA HIS A 102 -4.71 -3.51 -3.19
C HIS A 102 -6.21 -3.27 -3.33
N ASP A 103 -6.65 -2.91 -4.54
CA ASP A 103 -8.06 -2.73 -4.86
C ASP A 103 -8.69 -4.10 -5.20
N PRO A 104 -9.61 -4.63 -4.36
CA PRO A 104 -10.22 -5.93 -4.60
C PRO A 104 -11.11 -5.96 -5.84
N ARG A 105 -11.55 -4.79 -6.35
CA ARG A 105 -12.37 -4.69 -7.57
C ARG A 105 -11.54 -4.83 -8.84
N LYS A 106 -10.24 -4.57 -8.75
CA LYS A 106 -9.31 -4.65 -9.88
C LYS A 106 -8.57 -5.98 -9.84
N GLU A 107 -9.33 -7.04 -9.96
CA GLU A 107 -8.79 -8.38 -10.07
C GLU A 107 -8.02 -8.49 -11.39
N ARG A 108 -6.75 -8.89 -11.31
CA ARG A 108 -5.93 -9.08 -12.49
C ARG A 108 -6.45 -10.33 -13.19
N ARG A 109 -7.19 -10.19 -14.30
CA ARG A 109 -7.49 -11.32 -15.19
C ARG A 109 -6.15 -11.91 -15.66
N ARG A 110 -5.70 -12.98 -15.02
CA ARG A 110 -4.64 -13.82 -15.58
C ARG A 110 -5.31 -14.57 -16.73
N HIS A 111 -5.05 -14.15 -17.97
CA HIS A 111 -5.23 -15.05 -19.11
C HIS A 111 -4.23 -16.19 -18.94
N SER A 112 -4.68 -17.26 -18.29
CA SER A 112 -4.01 -18.55 -18.38
C SER A 112 -4.39 -19.13 -19.74
N GLN A 113 -3.58 -18.84 -20.77
CA GLN A 113 -3.60 -19.66 -21.97
C GLN A 113 -2.87 -20.98 -21.62
N TRP A 114 -3.61 -21.92 -21.04
CA TRP A 114 -3.23 -23.32 -20.95
C TRP A 114 -4.48 -24.15 -21.21
N GLY A 115 -4.38 -25.02 -22.20
CA GLY A 115 -5.46 -25.90 -22.62
C GLY A 115 -5.90 -26.85 -21.52
N LEU A 116 -7.18 -27.26 -21.63
CA LEU A 116 -7.79 -28.46 -21.08
C LEU A 116 -7.50 -28.79 -19.61
N GLY A 117 -8.51 -28.56 -18.77
CA GLY A 117 -8.70 -29.29 -17.52
C GLY A 117 -8.41 -28.49 -16.25
N MET A 118 -9.48 -28.12 -15.55
CA MET A 118 -9.53 -27.87 -14.10
C MET A 118 -8.34 -27.11 -13.48
N GLY A 119 -8.32 -25.77 -13.59
CA GLY A 119 -7.30 -24.91 -12.97
C GLY A 119 -7.81 -24.08 -11.79
N ARG A 120 -7.19 -24.25 -10.62
CA ARG A 120 -7.37 -23.42 -9.40
C ARG A 120 -7.07 -21.95 -9.72
N VAL A 121 -8.02 -21.04 -9.45
CA VAL A 121 -7.84 -19.59 -9.62
C VAL A 121 -6.90 -19.05 -8.54
N VAL A 122 -5.68 -18.66 -8.92
CA VAL A 122 -4.75 -17.94 -8.03
C VAL A 122 -5.00 -16.44 -8.19
N ARG A 123 -5.64 -15.85 -7.18
CA ARG A 123 -6.06 -14.44 -7.12
C ARG A 123 -4.85 -13.49 -7.14
N GLY A 124 -4.92 -12.44 -7.96
CA GLY A 124 -3.93 -11.35 -8.00
C GLY A 124 -4.62 -9.99 -8.02
N PHE A 125 -4.11 -9.04 -7.24
CA PHE A 125 -4.71 -7.72 -7.01
C PHE A 125 -3.91 -6.60 -7.69
N THR A 126 -4.59 -5.55 -8.12
CA THR A 126 -3.98 -4.33 -8.70
C THR A 126 -3.87 -3.23 -7.63
N MET A 127 -2.75 -2.49 -7.62
CA MET A 127 -2.51 -1.41 -6.63
C MET A 127 -2.96 -0.02 -7.13
N ALA A 128 -3.41 0.84 -6.22
CA ALA A 128 -3.75 2.25 -6.50
C ALA A 128 -3.01 3.20 -5.53
N VAL A 129 -2.53 4.34 -6.03
CA VAL A 129 -1.77 5.36 -5.27
C VAL A 129 -2.69 6.41 -4.67
N LEU A 130 -2.44 6.80 -3.42
CA LEU A 130 -3.16 7.86 -2.71
C LEU A 130 -2.23 9.05 -2.46
N ARG A 131 -2.46 10.18 -3.14
CA ARG A 131 -1.66 11.40 -2.99
C ARG A 131 -2.36 12.49 -2.18
N HIS A 132 -1.57 13.26 -1.43
CA HIS A 132 -1.98 14.51 -0.78
C HIS A 132 -1.88 15.66 -1.80
N ARG A 133 -2.96 16.45 -1.98
CA ARG A 133 -3.09 17.46 -3.05
C ARG A 133 -2.09 18.63 -2.93
N ARG A 134 -1.51 19.03 -4.08
CA ARG A 134 -1.23 20.41 -4.54
C ARG A 134 -1.55 20.49 -6.05
N PRO A 135 -1.90 21.67 -6.61
CA PRO A 135 -2.72 21.76 -7.82
C PRO A 135 -1.94 21.56 -9.12
N GLY A 136 -2.56 20.85 -10.07
CA GLY A 136 -2.07 20.62 -11.42
C GLY A 136 -1.81 19.14 -11.70
N PHE A 137 -2.56 18.58 -12.65
CA PHE A 137 -2.50 17.20 -13.19
C PHE A 137 -3.33 16.12 -12.45
N TYR A 138 -4.17 15.45 -13.24
CA TYR A 138 -5.29 14.60 -12.84
C TYR A 138 -4.88 13.18 -12.46
N ILE A 139 -5.19 12.75 -11.23
CA ILE A 139 -5.46 11.36 -10.81
C ILE A 139 -6.57 11.41 -9.72
N VAL A 140 -7.50 10.46 -9.78
CA VAL A 140 -8.86 10.36 -9.20
C VAL A 140 -9.06 10.92 -7.77
N THR A 141 -10.19 11.61 -7.62
CA THR A 141 -10.58 12.65 -6.64
C THR A 141 -11.20 12.17 -5.32
N GLN A 142 -11.05 13.00 -4.26
CA GLN A 142 -11.88 13.02 -3.05
C GLN A 142 -13.35 13.34 -3.40
N SER A 143 -14.31 12.58 -2.86
CA SER A 143 -15.69 13.02 -2.75
C SER A 143 -15.85 13.88 -1.48
N SER A 144 -16.11 15.17 -1.68
CA SER A 144 -16.65 16.05 -0.66
C SER A 144 -18.18 16.03 -0.80
N HIS A 145 -18.89 15.51 0.21
CA HIS A 145 -20.30 15.84 0.37
C HIS A 145 -20.39 17.32 0.80
N PRO A 146 -21.22 18.15 0.15
CA PRO A 146 -21.60 19.43 0.73
C PRO A 146 -22.49 19.17 1.96
N ARG A 147 -22.14 19.78 3.09
CA ARG A 147 -23.12 20.00 4.16
C ARG A 147 -24.09 21.07 3.66
N VAL A 148 -25.38 20.76 3.69
CA VAL A 148 -26.46 21.75 3.75
C VAL A 148 -26.82 21.90 5.23
#